data_AF-A0A101SZ37-F1
#
_entry.id   AF-A0A101SZ37-F1
#
_cell.length_a   1.000
_cell.length_b   1.000
_cell.length_c   1.000
_cell.angle_alpha   90.00
_cell.angle_beta   90.00
_cell.angle_gamma   90.00
#
_symmetry.space_group_name_H-M   'P 1'
#
loop_
_entity.id
_entity.type
_entity.pdbx_description
1 polymer ?
#
loop_
_entity_poly.entity_id
_entity_poly.type
_entity_poly.pdbx_seq_one_letter_code
_entity_poly.pdbx_strand_id
1 'polypeptide(L)'
;MTDTTNATKMTKEDFIHLVRDELDLPLGIDDLEADFDHVVSWDSMHMIRLVAAVERQTGNRVPVGKLLADRSLSAIYERISAAA
;
A
#
# COMPACT_ATOMS: atom_id res chain seq x y z
N MET A 1 3.08 17.32 -28.52
CA MET A 1 2.14 17.55 -27.42
C MET A 1 1.15 16.41 -27.39
N THR A 2 1.53 15.32 -26.74
CA THR A 2 0.66 14.20 -26.37
C THR A 2 1.24 13.62 -25.10
N ASP A 3 1.07 14.33 -23.98
CA ASP A 3 1.16 13.71 -22.66
C ASP A 3 -0.02 12.77 -22.55
N THR A 4 0.20 11.53 -22.95
CA THR A 4 -0.72 10.44 -22.67
C THR A 4 -0.39 10.00 -21.26
N THR A 5 -0.97 10.66 -20.27
CA THR A 5 -0.92 10.21 -18.87
C THR A 5 -1.68 8.89 -18.80
N ASN A 6 -1.01 7.77 -19.09
CA ASN A 6 -1.41 6.48 -18.59
C ASN A 6 -1.37 6.60 -17.06
N ALA A 7 -2.54 6.63 -16.42
CA ALA A 7 -2.64 6.48 -14.98
C ALA A 7 -2.02 5.11 -14.64
N THR A 8 -0.79 5.10 -14.14
CA THR A 8 -0.03 3.88 -13.92
C THR A 8 -0.71 3.07 -12.82
N LYS A 9 -1.36 1.96 -13.22
CA LYS A 9 -1.94 0.99 -12.29
C LYS A 9 -0.81 0.39 -11.45
N MET A 10 -0.85 0.59 -10.13
CA MET A 10 0.16 0.07 -9.21
C MET A 10 0.16 -1.46 -9.22
N THR A 11 1.31 -2.07 -9.54
CA THR A 11 1.47 -3.53 -9.50
C THR A 11 1.77 -4.02 -8.08
N LYS A 12 1.64 -5.33 -7.83
CA LYS A 12 1.96 -5.92 -6.50
C LYS A 12 3.44 -5.75 -6.17
N GLU A 13 4.31 -5.83 -7.18
CA GLU A 13 5.75 -5.59 -7.04
C GLU A 13 6.06 -4.14 -6.66
N ASP A 14 5.45 -3.17 -7.35
CA ASP A 14 5.60 -1.74 -7.02
C ASP A 14 5.17 -1.46 -5.57
N PHE A 15 4.06 -2.07 -5.14
CA PHE A 15 3.55 -1.93 -3.79
C PHE A 15 4.51 -2.52 -2.75
N ILE A 16 5.08 -3.70 -2.98
CA ILE A 16 6.07 -4.31 -2.08
C ILE A 16 7.30 -3.41 -1.94
N HIS A 17 7.80 -2.86 -3.05
CA HIS A 17 8.93 -1.93 -3.04
C HIS A 17 8.60 -0.67 -2.24
N LEU A 18 7.43 -0.07 -2.49
CA LEU A 18 6.97 1.10 -1.74
C LEU A 18 6.92 0.83 -0.24
N VAL A 19 6.31 -0.28 0.18
CA VAL A 19 6.14 -0.61 1.60
C VAL A 19 7.50 -0.83 2.26
N ARG A 20 8.44 -1.52 1.60
CA ARG A 20 9.80 -1.71 2.14
C ARG A 20 10.56 -0.39 2.28
N ASP A 21 10.55 0.43 1.23
CA ASP A 21 11.36 1.64 1.17
C ASP A 21 10.80 2.76 2.08
N GLU A 22 9.48 2.89 2.16
CA GLU A 22 8.82 3.98 2.90
C GLU A 22 8.57 3.65 4.37
N LEU A 23 8.38 2.38 4.70
CA LEU A 23 8.05 1.96 6.06
C LEU A 23 9.26 1.43 6.83
N ASP A 24 10.41 1.24 6.18
CA ASP A 24 11.61 0.64 6.77
C ASP A 24 11.32 -0.72 7.43
N LEU A 25 10.38 -1.45 6.84
CA LEU A 25 9.95 -2.76 7.31
C LEU A 25 10.65 -3.87 6.51
N PRO A 26 11.30 -4.85 7.16
CA PRO A 26 11.98 -5.96 6.50
C PRO A 26 10.97 -7.02 6.03
N LEU A 27 10.04 -6.65 5.16
CA LEU A 27 8.95 -7.53 4.73
C LEU A 27 9.43 -8.54 3.69
N GLY A 28 9.15 -9.82 3.92
CA GLY A 28 9.15 -10.90 2.92
C GLY A 28 7.84 -10.95 2.12
N ILE A 29 7.78 -11.86 1.14
CA ILE A 29 6.56 -12.10 0.37
C ILE A 29 5.45 -12.68 1.25
N ASP A 30 5.82 -13.54 2.20
CA ASP A 30 4.87 -14.21 3.09
C ASP A 30 4.21 -13.25 4.09
N ASP A 31 4.87 -12.12 4.40
CA ASP A 31 4.33 -11.09 5.29
C ASP A 31 3.17 -10.30 4.67
N LEU A 32 2.97 -10.40 3.34
CA LEU A 32 1.87 -9.73 2.67
C LEU A 32 0.50 -10.31 3.07
N GLU A 33 0.48 -11.62 3.32
CA GLU A 33 -0.73 -12.36 3.69
C GLU A 33 -0.88 -12.49 5.21
N ALA A 34 0.12 -12.08 5.98
CA ALA A 34 0.07 -12.11 7.43
C ALA A 34 -0.97 -11.10 7.95
N ASP A 35 -1.69 -11.51 9.00
CA ASP A 35 -2.49 -10.56 9.79
C ASP A 35 -1.53 -9.54 10.43
N PHE A 36 -1.90 -8.26 10.45
CA PHE A 36 -1.13 -7.20 11.07
C PHE A 36 -0.83 -7.46 12.56
N ASP A 37 -1.68 -8.21 13.26
CA ASP A 37 -1.41 -8.63 14.64
C ASP A 37 -0.20 -9.58 14.75
N HIS A 38 0.19 -10.22 13.64
CA HIS A 38 1.33 -11.14 13.53
C HIS A 38 2.55 -10.51 12.84
N VAL A 39 2.39 -9.37 12.16
CA VAL A 39 3.50 -8.60 11.59
C VAL A 39 4.19 -7.86 12.73
N VAL A 40 5.30 -8.44 13.22
CA VAL A 40 6.16 -7.83 14.23
C VAL A 40 6.53 -6.43 13.74
N SER A 41 6.06 -5.39 14.44
CA SER A 41 6.23 -3.94 14.21
C SER A 41 5.13 -3.16 13.47
N TRP A 42 4.03 -3.80 13.02
CA TRP A 42 2.94 -3.02 12.42
C TRP A 42 2.18 -2.17 13.44
N ASP A 43 1.94 -0.89 13.12
CA ASP A 43 1.12 0.03 13.93
C ASP A 43 0.33 1.03 13.06
N SER A 44 -0.49 1.87 13.69
CA SER A 44 -1.30 2.89 12.99
C SER A 44 -0.46 3.95 12.25
N MET A 45 0.79 4.20 12.65
CA MET A 45 1.67 5.12 11.93
C MET A 45 2.16 4.51 10.62
N HIS A 46 2.45 3.21 10.59
CA HIS A 46 2.77 2.50 9.35
C HIS A 46 1.62 2.58 8.34
N MET A 47 0.37 2.45 8.79
CA MET A 47 -0.81 2.64 7.95
C MET A 47 -0.89 4.05 7.34
N ILE A 48 -0.73 5.09 8.16
CA ILE A 48 -0.81 6.49 7.69
C ILE A 48 0.33 6.80 6.71
N ARG A 49 1.55 6.31 6.98
CA ARG A 49 2.69 6.46 6.07
C ARG A 49 2.45 5.76 4.74
N LEU A 50 1.92 4.54 4.77
CA LEU A 50 1.58 3.78 3.58
C LEU A 50 0.55 4.53 2.72
N VAL A 51 -0.53 5.02 3.34
CA VAL A 51 -1.53 5.85 2.65
C VAL A 51 -0.87 7.04 1.98
N ALA A 52 -0.07 7.82 2.71
CA ALA A 52 0.59 9.01 2.18
C ALA A 52 1.53 8.68 1.01
N ALA A 53 2.26 7.58 1.10
CA ALA A 53 3.16 7.10 0.05
C ALA A 53 2.39 6.69 -1.22
N VAL A 54 1.29 5.94 -1.07
CA VAL A 54 0.43 5.52 -2.19
C VAL A 54 -0.23 6.73 -2.85
N GLU A 55 -0.77 7.68 -2.07
CA GLU A 55 -1.37 8.91 -2.63
C GLU A 55 -0.32 9.72 -3.41
N ARG A 56 0.92 9.81 -2.91
CA ARG A 56 2.02 10.50 -3.58
C ARG A 56 2.42 9.82 -4.88
N GLN A 57 2.50 8.49 -4.91
CA GLN A 57 2.93 7.74 -6.09
C GLN A 57 1.84 7.69 -7.17
N THR A 58 0.58 7.55 -6.77
CA THR A 58 -0.54 7.37 -7.72
C THR A 58 -1.23 8.69 -8.09
N GLY A 59 -1.06 9.74 -7.29
CA GLY A 59 -1.81 11.00 -7.41
C GLY A 59 -3.28 10.87 -6.99
N ASN A 60 -3.73 9.70 -6.55
CA ASN A 60 -5.11 9.42 -6.20
C ASN A 60 -5.31 9.47 -4.68
N ARG A 61 -6.47 9.99 -4.25
CA ARG A 61 -6.85 9.95 -2.84
C ARG A 61 -7.24 8.55 -2.41
N VAL A 62 -6.78 8.17 -1.24
CA VAL A 62 -6.98 6.86 -0.66
C VAL A 62 -7.95 6.98 0.52
N PRO A 63 -9.11 6.29 0.51
CA PRO A 63 -10.10 6.40 1.57
C PRO A 63 -9.65 5.63 2.83
N VAL A 64 -8.83 6.28 3.66
CA VAL A 64 -8.20 5.72 4.87
C VAL A 64 -9.15 4.94 5.77
N GLY A 65 -10.38 5.45 5.97
CA GLY A 65 -11.37 4.78 6.81
C GLY A 65 -11.72 3.36 6.36
N LYS A 66 -11.66 3.07 5.05
CA LYS A 66 -11.89 1.72 4.52
C LYS A 66 -10.67 0.81 4.67
N LEU A 67 -9.47 1.39 4.68
CA LEU A 67 -8.21 0.66 4.84
C LEU A 67 -7.91 0.26 6.28
N LEU A 68 -8.37 1.07 7.24
CA LEU A 68 -8.26 0.73 8.67
C LEU A 68 -9.03 -0.55 9.04
N ALA A 69 -9.96 -0.99 8.20
CA ALA A 69 -10.67 -2.25 8.36
C ALA A 69 -9.90 -3.46 7.78
N ASP A 70 -8.89 -3.22 6.95
CA ASP A 70 -8.07 -4.28 6.37
C ASP A 70 -7.04 -4.77 7.39
N ARG A 71 -6.79 -6.08 7.39
CA ARG A 71 -5.91 -6.74 8.37
C ARG A 71 -4.61 -7.27 7.78
N SER A 72 -4.35 -7.06 6.50
CA SER A 72 -3.13 -7.50 5.82
C SER A 72 -2.72 -6.53 4.71
N LEU A 73 -1.45 -6.56 4.32
CA LEU A 73 -0.94 -5.78 3.18
C LEU A 73 -1.57 -6.23 1.85
N SER A 74 -1.91 -7.51 1.70
CA SER A 74 -2.59 -8.03 0.52
C SER A 74 -3.99 -7.45 0.35
N ALA A 75 -4.79 -7.38 1.42
CA ALA A 75 -6.12 -6.76 1.39
C ALA A 75 -6.07 -5.27 1.04
N ILE A 76 -5.07 -4.55 1.56
CA ILE A 76 -4.80 -3.16 1.22
C ILE A 76 -4.47 -3.03 -0.28
N TYR A 77 -3.56 -3.86 -0.79
CA TYR A 77 -3.16 -3.86 -2.20
C TYR A 77 -4.37 -4.10 -3.13
N GLU A 78 -5.20 -5.09 -2.83
CA GLU A 78 -6.42 -5.39 -3.60
C GLU A 78 -7.36 -4.18 -3.63
N ARG A 79 -7.54 -3.51 -2.48
CA ARG A 79 -8.40 -2.33 -2.40
C ARG A 79 -7.87 -1.16 -3.23
N ILE A 80 -6.57 -0.90 -3.18
CA ILE A 80 -5.94 0.20 -3.93
C ILE A 80 -5.96 -0.13 -5.44
N SER A 81 -5.62 -1.36 -5.81
CA SER A 81 -5.56 -1.78 -7.22
C SER A 81 -6.94 -1.94 -7.89
N ALA A 82 -8.00 -2.14 -7.10
CA ALA A 82 -9.39 -2.14 -7.57
C ALA A 82 -10.00 -0.73 -7.70
N ALA A 83 -9.44 0.28 -7.03
CA ALA A 83 -9.90 1.67 -7.08
C ALA A 83 -9.24 2.50 -8.19
N ALA A 84 -8.25 1.94 -8.89
CA ALA A 84 -7.50 2.56 -9.98
C ALA A 84 -8.08 2.25 -11.37
#